data_AF-A0A7X0CDB4-F1
#
_entry.id   AF-A0A7X0CDB4-F1
#
_cell.length_a   1.000
_cell.length_b   1.000
_cell.length_c   1.000
_cell.angle_alpha   90.00
_cell.angle_beta   90.00
_cell.angle_gamma   90.00
#
_symmetry.space_group_name_H-M   'P 1'
#
loop_
_entity.id
_entity.type
_entity.pdbx_description
1 polymer ?
#
loop_
_entity_poly.entity_id
_entity_poly.type
_entity_poly.pdbx_seq_one_letter_code
_entity_poly.pdbx_strand_id
1 'polypeptide(L)'
;MSTSAFTTAIAQARDLLRWRSPLRTEFWAARLCAGLEQGGAEEFVRELVASDTTEARLTLAALIGVDGAPLARVGTGERLGGDGGAAEDGGSVQGGGSYADDEGSGGEGLGAWAEAGREAVRALPGWVARMGQVTCEGAWYGKADRYGQQTLAALHFCYHNGKEPHVLVVGIDQVNGGLAVDALVDEVKFLDDLRLDPAEPGVVAGRMLDAFELTERVMGAMVADTFPSVRPFALGRALAVPHPVRPAPDDVVSTFRGLPGVPGAEEAFEKLVEFVGDRPLWWSPARVSQFLTSWLPREAILSQEAIAAMPEVVRAWSRSSGDHREVLERVETEAPLLAGLMADESLAGLGKRIALSRLRVEGDQP
;
A
#
# COMPACT_ATOMS: atom_id res chain seq x y z
N MET A 1 -21.31 -22.71 -7.91
CA MET A 1 -20.52 -22.24 -9.08
C MET A 1 -20.89 -23.11 -10.28
N SER A 2 -20.73 -22.67 -11.55
CA SER A 2 -21.13 -23.54 -12.67
C SER A 2 -20.05 -24.59 -12.97
N THR A 3 -20.45 -25.82 -13.31
CA THR A 3 -19.57 -26.91 -13.79
C THR A 3 -18.61 -26.48 -14.92
N SER A 4 -18.95 -25.37 -15.60
CA SER A 4 -18.11 -24.73 -16.62
C SER A 4 -16.81 -24.16 -16.06
N ALA A 5 -16.82 -23.53 -14.86
CA ALA A 5 -15.63 -22.91 -14.27
C ALA A 5 -14.57 -23.97 -13.91
N PHE A 6 -14.99 -25.05 -13.25
CA PHE A 6 -14.14 -26.21 -12.95
C PHE A 6 -13.56 -26.84 -14.22
N THR A 7 -14.41 -27.16 -15.19
CA THR A 7 -13.98 -27.76 -16.46
C THR A 7 -12.97 -26.88 -17.20
N THR A 8 -13.18 -25.56 -17.20
CA THR A 8 -12.27 -24.58 -17.79
C THR A 8 -10.93 -24.56 -17.07
N ALA A 9 -10.93 -24.53 -15.74
CA ALA A 9 -9.71 -24.54 -14.94
C ALA A 9 -8.89 -25.82 -15.17
N ILE A 10 -9.53 -26.98 -15.21
CA ILE A 10 -8.87 -28.26 -15.51
C ILE A 10 -8.26 -28.27 -16.92
N ALA A 11 -8.97 -27.75 -17.92
CA ALA A 11 -8.44 -27.63 -19.27
C ALA A 11 -7.20 -26.72 -19.33
N GLN A 12 -7.23 -25.58 -18.64
CA GLN A 12 -6.11 -24.64 -18.57
C GLN A 12 -4.91 -25.23 -17.80
N ALA A 13 -5.15 -25.92 -16.68
CA ALA A 13 -4.11 -26.60 -15.91
C ALA A 13 -3.35 -27.63 -16.76
N ARG A 14 -4.03 -28.33 -17.67
CA ARG A 14 -3.38 -29.24 -18.63
C ARG A 14 -2.38 -28.54 -19.53
N ASP A 15 -2.70 -27.35 -20.02
CA ASP A 15 -1.78 -26.57 -20.86
C ASP A 15 -0.60 -26.05 -20.05
N LEU A 16 -0.82 -25.65 -18.79
CA LEU A 16 0.24 -25.24 -17.87
C LEU A 16 1.23 -26.38 -17.56
N LEU A 17 0.74 -27.61 -17.38
CA LEU A 17 1.58 -28.81 -17.24
C LEU A 17 2.50 -29.02 -18.45
N ARG A 18 2.04 -28.64 -19.66
CA ARG A 18 2.85 -28.71 -20.89
C ARG A 18 3.89 -27.61 -20.97
N TRP A 19 3.53 -26.37 -20.61
CA TRP A 19 4.45 -25.23 -20.66
C TRP A 19 5.51 -25.25 -19.56
N ARG A 20 5.22 -25.85 -18.40
CA ARG A 20 6.15 -25.99 -17.27
C ARG A 20 6.69 -24.65 -16.76
N SER A 21 5.81 -23.65 -16.72
CA SER A 21 6.12 -22.28 -16.33
C SER A 21 5.49 -21.95 -14.98
N PRO A 22 6.28 -21.85 -13.90
CA PRO A 22 5.81 -21.38 -12.60
C PRO A 22 5.11 -20.01 -12.70
N LEU A 23 5.70 -19.02 -13.39
CA LEU A 23 5.14 -17.68 -13.49
C LEU A 23 3.74 -17.67 -14.12
N ARG A 24 3.58 -18.36 -15.24
CA ARG A 24 2.27 -18.45 -15.90
C ARG A 24 1.24 -19.17 -15.05
N THR A 25 1.68 -20.17 -14.27
CA THR A 25 0.81 -20.96 -13.41
C THR A 25 0.30 -20.12 -12.23
N GLU A 26 1.18 -19.37 -11.58
CA GLU A 26 0.79 -18.47 -10.50
C GLU A 26 -0.08 -17.32 -11.01
N PHE A 27 0.24 -16.71 -12.15
CA PHE A 27 -0.60 -15.63 -12.70
C PHE A 27 -1.99 -16.13 -13.09
N TRP A 28 -2.08 -17.36 -13.63
CA TRP A 28 -3.35 -18.02 -13.87
C TRP A 28 -4.12 -18.28 -12.57
N ALA A 29 -3.45 -18.76 -11.53
CA ALA A 29 -4.07 -19.01 -10.23
C ALA A 29 -4.55 -17.72 -9.55
N ALA A 30 -3.84 -16.59 -9.68
CA ALA A 30 -4.28 -15.29 -9.18
C ALA A 30 -5.59 -14.84 -9.82
N ARG A 31 -5.70 -14.98 -11.15
CA ARG A 31 -6.93 -14.71 -11.90
C ARG A 31 -8.08 -15.63 -11.49
N LEU A 32 -7.77 -16.89 -11.24
CA LEU A 32 -8.74 -17.87 -10.76
C LEU A 32 -9.25 -17.46 -9.37
N CYS A 33 -8.37 -17.16 -8.40
CA CYS A 33 -8.73 -16.66 -7.07
C CYS A 33 -9.69 -15.47 -7.14
N ALA A 34 -9.37 -14.45 -7.94
CA ALA A 34 -10.22 -13.27 -8.11
C ALA A 34 -11.63 -13.60 -8.64
N GLY A 35 -11.75 -14.63 -9.48
CA GLY A 35 -13.04 -15.15 -9.93
C GLY A 35 -13.80 -15.92 -8.84
N LEU A 36 -13.08 -16.65 -7.97
CA LEU A 36 -13.66 -17.44 -6.88
C LEU A 36 -14.16 -16.56 -5.72
N GLU A 37 -13.57 -15.38 -5.50
CA GLU A 37 -14.01 -14.40 -4.48
C GLU A 37 -15.44 -13.91 -4.71
N GLN A 38 -15.96 -14.03 -5.94
CA GLN A 38 -17.35 -13.72 -6.28
C GLN A 38 -18.34 -14.81 -5.79
N GLY A 39 -17.83 -15.89 -5.18
CA GLY A 39 -18.59 -16.94 -4.49
C GLY A 39 -18.33 -18.35 -5.04
N GLY A 40 -18.50 -19.36 -4.18
CA GLY A 40 -18.40 -20.79 -4.53
C GLY A 40 -16.99 -21.39 -4.48
N ALA A 41 -16.02 -20.68 -3.91
CA ALA A 41 -14.64 -21.16 -3.71
C ALA A 41 -14.61 -22.53 -3.01
N GLU A 42 -15.42 -22.73 -1.97
CA GLU A 42 -15.49 -24.00 -1.22
C GLU A 42 -15.95 -25.18 -2.08
N GLU A 43 -16.98 -24.98 -2.92
CA GLU A 43 -17.48 -26.01 -3.82
C GLU A 43 -16.42 -26.39 -4.86
N PHE A 44 -15.77 -25.37 -5.44
CA PHE A 44 -14.70 -25.55 -6.41
C PHE A 44 -13.51 -26.32 -5.82
N VAL A 45 -13.07 -25.97 -4.61
CA VAL A 45 -11.97 -26.67 -3.91
C VAL A 45 -12.37 -28.10 -3.55
N ARG A 46 -13.60 -28.32 -3.09
CA ARG A 46 -14.11 -29.67 -2.80
C ARG A 46 -14.11 -30.55 -4.05
N GLU A 47 -14.49 -29.99 -5.19
CA GLU A 47 -14.47 -30.69 -6.49
C GLU A 47 -13.04 -31.01 -6.95
N LEU A 48 -12.07 -30.11 -6.74
CA LEU A 48 -10.65 -30.36 -7.03
C LEU A 48 -10.12 -31.54 -6.22
N VAL A 49 -10.39 -31.57 -4.92
CA VAL A 49 -9.95 -32.66 -4.03
C VAL A 49 -10.63 -33.98 -4.39
N ALA A 50 -11.92 -33.95 -4.73
CA ALA A 50 -12.65 -35.16 -5.13
C ALA A 50 -12.17 -35.73 -6.48
N SER A 51 -11.72 -34.89 -7.41
CA SER A 51 -11.27 -35.31 -8.74
C SER A 51 -9.96 -36.10 -8.72
N ASP A 52 -9.04 -35.75 -7.82
CA ASP A 52 -7.70 -36.33 -7.66
C ASP A 52 -6.86 -36.48 -8.96
N THR A 53 -7.16 -35.68 -9.98
CA THR A 53 -6.40 -35.65 -11.24
C THR A 53 -5.11 -34.85 -11.09
N THR A 54 -4.15 -35.05 -12.00
CA THR A 54 -2.90 -34.26 -12.00
C THR A 54 -3.19 -32.77 -12.21
N GLU A 55 -4.15 -32.45 -13.09
CA GLU A 55 -4.64 -31.09 -13.30
C GLU A 55 -5.28 -30.50 -12.05
N ALA A 56 -6.15 -31.25 -11.36
CA ALA A 56 -6.78 -30.78 -10.12
C ALA A 56 -5.75 -30.52 -9.00
N ARG A 57 -4.77 -31.42 -8.86
CA ARG A 57 -3.63 -31.26 -7.94
C ARG A 57 -2.80 -30.02 -8.28
N LEU A 58 -2.54 -29.75 -9.56
CA LEU A 58 -1.84 -28.55 -9.99
C LEU A 58 -2.63 -27.28 -9.63
N THR A 59 -3.93 -27.27 -9.90
CA THR A 59 -4.80 -26.14 -9.55
C THR A 59 -4.73 -25.85 -8.06
N LEU A 60 -4.87 -26.89 -7.21
CA LEU A 60 -4.81 -26.74 -5.76
C LEU A 60 -3.44 -26.21 -5.30
N ALA A 61 -2.35 -26.76 -5.83
CA ALA A 61 -0.99 -26.31 -5.54
C ALA A 61 -0.77 -24.84 -5.94
N ALA A 62 -1.28 -24.43 -7.10
CA ALA A 62 -1.13 -23.07 -7.61
C ALA A 62 -1.96 -22.05 -6.81
N LEU A 63 -3.19 -22.40 -6.42
CA LEU A 63 -4.02 -21.58 -5.54
C LEU A 63 -3.31 -21.34 -4.19
N ILE A 64 -2.73 -22.39 -3.59
CA ILE A 64 -1.99 -22.24 -2.34
C ILE A 64 -0.71 -21.40 -2.51
N GLY A 65 -0.03 -21.53 -3.66
CA GLY A 65 1.20 -20.78 -3.94
C GLY A 65 0.98 -19.28 -4.12
N VAL A 66 -0.20 -18.87 -4.59
CA VAL A 66 -0.55 -17.45 -4.79
C VAL A 66 -1.28 -16.87 -3.59
N ASP A 67 -2.08 -17.68 -2.91
CA ASP A 67 -3.17 -17.22 -2.07
C ASP A 67 -3.00 -17.64 -0.61
N GLY A 68 -1.85 -17.31 -0.03
CA GLY A 68 -1.56 -17.56 1.38
C GLY A 68 -2.48 -16.80 2.38
N ALA A 69 -3.45 -15.99 1.93
CA ALA A 69 -4.23 -15.09 2.79
C ALA A 69 -5.78 -15.20 2.69
N PRO A 70 -6.45 -15.36 1.53
CA PRO A 70 -7.92 -15.38 1.47
C PRO A 70 -8.56 -16.66 2.02
N LEU A 71 -7.90 -17.82 1.92
CA LEU A 71 -8.38 -19.03 2.59
C LEU A 71 -8.29 -18.92 4.12
N ALA A 72 -7.37 -18.13 4.67
CA ALA A 72 -7.32 -17.87 6.12
C ALA A 72 -8.47 -16.95 6.59
N ARG A 73 -8.92 -16.01 5.75
CA ARG A 73 -9.95 -15.01 6.09
C ARG A 73 -11.38 -15.55 6.10
N VAL A 74 -11.63 -16.73 5.53
CA VAL A 74 -12.94 -17.41 5.64
C VAL A 74 -13.12 -18.03 7.04
N GLY A 75 -12.05 -18.19 7.83
CA GLY A 75 -12.10 -18.80 9.17
C GLY A 75 -11.86 -17.86 10.36
N THR A 76 -11.17 -16.73 10.19
CA THR A 76 -10.90 -15.81 11.31
C THR A 76 -11.84 -14.61 11.26
N GLY A 77 -12.88 -14.62 12.10
CA GLY A 77 -13.62 -13.43 12.50
C GLY A 77 -12.78 -12.39 13.26
N GLU A 78 -11.47 -12.29 12.98
CA GLU A 78 -10.57 -11.35 13.60
C GLU A 78 -10.65 -10.01 12.88
N ARG A 79 -11.36 -9.08 13.51
CA ARG A 79 -11.07 -7.66 13.34
C ARG A 79 -9.66 -7.44 13.82
N LEU A 80 -8.79 -6.91 12.96
CA LEU A 80 -7.54 -6.25 13.37
C LEU A 80 -7.92 -5.00 14.19
N GLY A 81 -8.26 -5.20 15.46
CA GLY A 81 -8.30 -4.18 16.49
C GLY A 81 -6.89 -3.99 16.99
N GLY A 82 -6.35 -2.80 16.76
CA GLY A 82 -5.06 -2.41 17.31
C GLY A 82 -5.10 -2.41 18.83
N ASP A 83 -3.97 -2.72 19.43
CA ASP A 83 -3.72 -2.33 20.80
C ASP A 83 -2.30 -1.81 20.93
N GLY A 84 -2.23 -0.49 21.11
CA GLY A 84 -1.09 0.22 21.65
C GLY A 84 -1.62 1.10 22.77
N GLY A 85 -1.17 0.87 24.00
CA GLY A 85 -1.48 1.74 25.13
C GLY A 85 -1.27 1.09 26.48
N ALA A 86 -0.26 1.55 27.21
CA ALA A 86 0.15 1.07 28.52
C ALA A 86 -0.65 1.65 29.71
N ALA A 87 -0.53 0.94 30.84
CA ALA A 87 -0.51 1.39 32.25
C ALA A 87 -1.82 1.69 33.03
N GLU A 88 -1.93 0.91 34.13
CA GLU A 88 -2.42 1.22 35.50
C GLU A 88 -3.89 1.63 35.75
N ASP A 89 -4.64 0.81 36.50
CA ASP A 89 -4.87 0.92 37.97
C ASP A 89 -6.17 0.19 38.39
N GLY A 90 -6.28 -0.15 39.67
CA GLY A 90 -7.15 -1.18 40.24
C GLY A 90 -8.67 -0.98 40.21
N GLY A 91 -9.39 -2.10 40.31
CA GLY A 91 -10.84 -2.12 40.44
C GLY A 91 -11.46 -3.51 40.35
N SER A 92 -11.43 -4.26 41.45
CA SER A 92 -12.13 -5.55 41.58
C SER A 92 -13.65 -5.37 41.50
N VAL A 93 -14.30 -5.89 40.47
CA VAL A 93 -15.75 -6.15 40.45
C VAL A 93 -16.01 -7.54 39.88
N GLN A 94 -16.49 -8.43 40.74
CA GLN A 94 -17.08 -9.71 40.37
C GLN A 94 -18.43 -9.44 39.68
N GLY A 95 -18.54 -9.85 38.41
CA GLY A 95 -19.78 -9.84 37.65
C GLY A 95 -19.80 -11.06 36.74
N GLY A 96 -20.49 -12.12 37.17
CA GLY A 96 -20.63 -13.35 36.42
C GLY A 96 -21.44 -13.14 35.13
N GLY A 97 -20.79 -13.39 34.00
CA GLY A 97 -21.40 -13.53 32.68
C GLY A 97 -20.73 -14.70 31.99
N SER A 98 -21.34 -15.87 32.14
CA SER A 98 -20.98 -17.10 31.42
C SER A 98 -21.22 -16.89 29.92
N TYR A 99 -20.20 -16.43 29.20
CA TYR A 99 -20.14 -16.58 27.75
C TYR A 99 -19.68 -18.01 27.47
N ALA A 100 -20.59 -18.80 26.90
CA ALA A 100 -20.26 -20.10 26.37
C ALA A 100 -19.20 -19.94 25.28
N ASP A 101 -18.10 -20.67 25.44
CA ASP A 101 -17.11 -20.92 24.42
C ASP A 101 -17.81 -21.48 23.17
N ASP A 102 -17.98 -20.65 22.15
CA ASP A 102 -18.30 -21.08 20.79
C ASP A 102 -17.00 -21.49 20.08
N GLU A 103 -16.33 -22.51 20.63
CA GLU A 103 -15.28 -23.26 19.95
C GLU A 103 -15.94 -24.21 18.95
N GLY A 104 -16.47 -23.66 17.86
CA GLY A 104 -17.30 -24.38 16.90
C GLY A 104 -16.82 -24.30 15.46
N SER A 105 -16.02 -25.28 15.03
CA SER A 105 -16.03 -25.88 13.68
C SER A 105 -15.44 -25.16 12.44
N GLY A 106 -14.90 -23.94 12.54
CA GLY A 106 -14.34 -23.24 11.36
C GLY A 106 -12.92 -23.66 10.92
N GLY A 107 -12.10 -24.21 11.83
CA GLY A 107 -10.66 -24.41 11.64
C GLY A 107 -10.24 -25.74 10.98
N GLU A 108 -11.03 -26.81 11.12
CA GLU A 108 -10.64 -28.15 10.63
C GLU A 108 -10.64 -28.25 9.10
N GLY A 109 -11.54 -27.52 8.43
CA GLY A 109 -11.61 -27.52 6.96
C GLY A 109 -10.37 -26.93 6.31
N LEU A 110 -9.87 -25.80 6.83
CA LEU A 110 -8.72 -25.08 6.27
C LEU A 110 -7.41 -25.85 6.40
N GLY A 111 -7.20 -26.52 7.53
CA GLY A 111 -6.04 -27.39 7.74
C GLY A 111 -5.99 -28.56 6.75
N ALA A 112 -7.16 -29.16 6.46
CA ALA A 112 -7.28 -30.27 5.52
C ALA A 112 -6.96 -29.85 4.07
N TRP A 113 -7.37 -28.65 3.63
CA TRP A 113 -7.08 -28.16 2.27
C TRP A 113 -5.59 -27.84 2.08
N ALA A 114 -4.99 -27.19 3.06
CA ALA A 114 -3.58 -26.86 3.03
C ALA A 114 -2.71 -28.13 3.00
N GLU A 115 -3.12 -29.18 3.73
CA GLU A 115 -2.44 -30.48 3.69
C GLU A 115 -2.63 -31.20 2.35
N ALA A 116 -3.87 -31.25 1.84
CA ALA A 116 -4.16 -31.85 0.53
C ALA A 116 -3.34 -31.18 -0.59
N GLY A 117 -3.15 -29.86 -0.52
CA GLY A 117 -2.30 -29.14 -1.46
C GLY A 117 -0.80 -29.41 -1.29
N ARG A 118 -0.32 -29.54 -0.05
CA ARG A 118 1.08 -29.94 0.20
C ARG A 118 1.36 -31.34 -0.33
N GLU A 119 0.44 -32.28 -0.14
CA GLU A 119 0.53 -33.63 -0.69
C GLU A 119 0.49 -33.60 -2.23
N ALA A 120 -0.42 -32.80 -2.80
CA ALA A 120 -0.51 -32.59 -4.25
C ALA A 120 0.82 -32.12 -4.84
N VAL A 121 1.51 -31.15 -4.22
CA VAL A 121 2.82 -30.65 -4.68
C VAL A 121 3.87 -31.77 -4.75
N ARG A 122 3.90 -32.70 -3.78
CA ARG A 122 4.88 -33.81 -3.78
C ARG A 122 4.65 -34.80 -4.91
N ALA A 123 3.40 -34.95 -5.36
CA ALA A 123 3.03 -35.84 -6.46
C ALA A 123 3.17 -35.19 -7.84
N LEU A 124 3.48 -33.89 -7.91
CA LEU A 124 3.58 -33.13 -9.15
C LEU A 124 5.02 -33.03 -9.68
N PRO A 125 5.20 -32.67 -10.97
CA PRO A 125 6.53 -32.46 -11.52
C PRO A 125 7.32 -31.41 -10.72
N GLY A 126 8.62 -31.64 -10.53
CA GLY A 126 9.46 -30.80 -9.65
C GLY A 126 9.53 -29.31 -10.01
N TRP A 127 9.08 -28.88 -11.20
CA TRP A 127 8.95 -27.45 -11.50
C TRP A 127 7.86 -26.77 -10.67
N VAL A 128 6.81 -27.49 -10.26
CA VAL A 128 5.69 -26.97 -9.45
C VAL A 128 6.18 -26.56 -8.06
N ALA A 129 7.12 -27.31 -7.48
CA ALA A 129 7.73 -26.98 -6.20
C ALA A 129 8.50 -25.64 -6.20
N ARG A 130 8.77 -25.06 -7.38
CA ARG A 130 9.42 -23.74 -7.51
C ARG A 130 8.45 -22.57 -7.47
N MET A 131 7.13 -22.80 -7.54
CA MET A 131 6.15 -21.72 -7.36
C MET A 131 6.37 -21.05 -5.99
N GLY A 132 6.29 -19.73 -5.96
CA GLY A 132 6.58 -18.88 -4.82
C GLY A 132 8.07 -18.73 -4.49
N GLN A 133 8.94 -19.58 -5.05
CA GLN A 133 10.38 -19.59 -4.75
C GLN A 133 11.14 -18.65 -5.68
N VAL A 134 10.97 -17.35 -5.44
CA VAL A 134 11.64 -16.27 -6.16
C VAL A 134 12.68 -15.57 -5.32
N THR A 135 13.65 -14.94 -5.97
CA THR A 135 14.59 -14.00 -5.37
C THR A 135 14.33 -12.63 -5.95
N CYS A 136 14.24 -11.60 -5.10
CA CYS A 136 14.18 -10.22 -5.55
C CYS A 136 15.60 -9.73 -5.86
N GLU A 137 15.83 -9.33 -7.10
CA GLU A 137 17.15 -8.93 -7.61
C GLU A 137 17.33 -7.41 -7.71
N GLY A 138 16.25 -6.64 -7.62
CA GLY A 138 16.30 -5.18 -7.70
C GLY A 138 14.95 -4.54 -7.42
N ALA A 139 14.98 -3.25 -7.11
CA ALA A 139 13.79 -2.48 -6.83
C ALA A 139 13.94 -1.02 -7.27
N TRP A 140 12.82 -0.40 -7.61
CA TRP A 140 12.74 0.99 -8.04
C TRP A 140 11.48 1.65 -7.48
N TYR A 141 11.57 2.94 -7.25
CA TYR A 141 10.45 3.74 -6.77
C TYR A 141 10.55 5.16 -7.31
N GLY A 142 9.41 5.78 -7.63
CA GLY A 142 9.41 7.13 -8.17
C GLY A 142 8.06 7.60 -8.65
N LYS A 143 8.03 8.82 -9.18
CA LYS A 143 6.80 9.45 -9.70
C LYS A 143 6.36 8.77 -10.99
N ALA A 144 5.07 8.45 -11.10
CA ALA A 144 4.44 7.94 -12.31
C ALA A 144 3.99 9.08 -13.24
N ASP A 145 3.59 10.21 -12.65
CA ASP A 145 3.21 11.43 -13.35
C ASP A 145 4.10 12.60 -12.96
N ARG A 146 3.90 13.72 -13.67
CA ARG A 146 4.68 14.95 -13.48
C ARG A 146 4.76 15.42 -12.03
N TYR A 147 3.66 15.34 -11.28
CA TYR A 147 3.56 15.90 -9.94
C TYR A 147 3.67 14.83 -8.84
N GLY A 148 3.81 13.56 -9.20
CA GLY A 148 3.85 12.44 -8.25
C GLY A 148 2.50 12.19 -7.57
N GLN A 149 1.39 12.55 -8.20
CA GLN A 149 0.04 12.19 -7.72
C GLN A 149 -0.12 10.67 -7.67
N GLN A 150 0.52 9.98 -8.61
CA GLN A 150 0.77 8.57 -8.61
C GLN A 150 2.28 8.34 -8.54
N THR A 151 2.66 7.32 -7.79
CA THR A 151 4.03 6.78 -7.76
C THR A 151 3.99 5.33 -8.20
N LEU A 152 5.07 4.86 -8.83
CA LEU A 152 5.25 3.45 -9.12
C LEU A 152 6.24 2.86 -8.13
N ALA A 153 5.90 1.70 -7.59
CA ALA A 153 6.81 0.81 -6.91
C ALA A 153 7.08 -0.38 -7.85
N ALA A 154 8.34 -0.74 -8.07
CA ALA A 154 8.71 -1.84 -8.93
C ALA A 154 9.71 -2.80 -8.25
N LEU A 155 9.48 -4.10 -8.39
CA LEU A 155 10.34 -5.16 -7.85
C LEU A 155 10.68 -6.16 -8.96
N HIS A 156 11.97 -6.41 -9.18
CA HIS A 156 12.45 -7.40 -10.14
C HIS A 156 12.69 -8.74 -9.45
N PHE A 157 12.17 -9.82 -10.04
CA PHE A 157 12.27 -11.17 -9.53
C PHE A 157 12.79 -12.14 -10.58
N CYS A 158 13.53 -13.14 -10.10
CA CYS A 158 13.81 -14.37 -10.84
C CYS A 158 13.46 -15.58 -9.98
N TYR A 159 13.23 -16.74 -10.60
CA TYR A 159 13.16 -18.00 -9.86
C TYR A 159 14.56 -18.47 -9.50
N HIS A 160 14.68 -19.32 -8.48
CA HIS A 160 15.98 -19.83 -8.01
C HIS A 160 16.86 -20.50 -9.08
N ASN A 161 16.28 -20.93 -10.21
CA ASN A 161 16.99 -21.47 -11.36
C ASN A 161 17.45 -20.41 -12.39
N GLY A 162 17.30 -19.12 -12.08
CA GLY A 162 17.58 -17.98 -12.96
C GLY A 162 16.65 -17.83 -14.16
N LYS A 163 15.50 -18.53 -14.19
CA LYS A 163 14.55 -18.46 -15.31
C LYS A 163 13.37 -17.53 -14.99
N GLU A 164 12.68 -17.13 -16.04
CA GLU A 164 11.47 -16.31 -16.00
C GLU A 164 11.69 -15.00 -15.20
N PRO A 165 12.70 -14.19 -15.57
CA PRO A 165 12.86 -12.86 -14.97
C PRO A 165 11.61 -12.03 -15.27
N HIS A 166 11.07 -11.38 -14.24
CA HIS A 166 9.87 -10.57 -14.35
C HIS A 166 9.92 -9.39 -13.38
N VAL A 167 9.30 -8.29 -13.74
CA VAL A 167 9.10 -7.14 -12.87
C VAL A 167 7.64 -7.08 -12.44
N LEU A 168 7.41 -6.93 -11.14
CA LEU A 168 6.13 -6.52 -10.58
C LEU A 168 6.14 -5.00 -10.47
N VAL A 169 5.12 -4.33 -11.01
CA VAL A 169 4.93 -2.88 -10.86
C VAL A 169 3.57 -2.62 -10.21
N VAL A 170 3.54 -1.79 -9.19
CA VAL A 170 2.34 -1.37 -8.47
C VAL A 170 2.20 0.14 -8.56
N GLY A 171 1.03 0.58 -9.04
CA GLY A 171 0.64 1.99 -9.04
C GLY A 171 0.05 2.40 -7.70
N ILE A 172 0.62 3.42 -7.08
CA ILE A 172 0.22 3.92 -5.77
C ILE A 172 -0.32 5.35 -5.92
N ASP A 173 -1.60 5.53 -5.58
CA ASP A 173 -2.29 6.82 -5.61
C ASP A 173 -2.05 7.60 -4.33
N GLN A 174 -1.18 8.60 -4.40
CA GLN A 174 -0.79 9.46 -3.28
C GLN A 174 -1.91 10.42 -2.87
N VAL A 175 -2.78 10.81 -3.80
CA VAL A 175 -3.89 11.74 -3.56
C VAL A 175 -4.89 11.12 -2.60
N ASN A 176 -5.20 9.83 -2.79
CA ASN A 176 -6.23 9.13 -2.05
C ASN A 176 -5.73 8.31 -0.85
N GLY A 177 -4.48 8.48 -0.43
CA GLY A 177 -3.99 7.78 0.76
C GLY A 177 -2.65 7.07 0.62
N GLY A 178 -2.12 6.98 -0.61
CA GLY A 178 -1.12 5.97 -0.94
C GLY A 178 -1.78 4.62 -1.22
N LEU A 179 -2.94 4.61 -1.91
CA LEU A 179 -3.67 3.38 -2.24
C LEU A 179 -2.99 2.63 -3.37
N ALA A 180 -2.86 1.31 -3.27
CA ALA A 180 -2.56 0.49 -4.44
C ALA A 180 -3.79 0.50 -5.36
N VAL A 181 -3.66 1.09 -6.55
CA VAL A 181 -4.76 1.28 -7.51
C VAL A 181 -4.61 0.42 -8.75
N ASP A 182 -3.40 -0.01 -9.07
CA ASP A 182 -3.12 -0.90 -10.19
C ASP A 182 -1.89 -1.76 -9.92
N ALA A 183 -1.79 -2.90 -10.59
CA ALA A 183 -0.65 -3.80 -10.52
C ALA A 183 -0.52 -4.57 -11.83
N LEU A 184 0.71 -4.69 -12.32
CA LEU A 184 1.02 -5.46 -13.52
C LEU A 184 2.33 -6.23 -13.36
N VAL A 185 2.50 -7.23 -14.20
CA VAL A 185 3.72 -8.03 -14.29
C VAL A 185 4.22 -7.96 -15.72
N ASP A 186 5.47 -7.60 -15.91
CA ASP A 186 6.08 -7.46 -17.23
C ASP A 186 7.53 -7.97 -17.25
N GLU A 187 8.18 -7.86 -18.40
CA GLU A 187 9.61 -8.08 -18.57
C GLU A 187 10.42 -6.90 -18.03
N VAL A 188 11.67 -7.16 -17.62
CA VAL A 188 12.56 -6.14 -17.01
C VAL A 188 12.74 -4.90 -17.89
N LYS A 189 12.76 -5.07 -19.22
CA LYS A 189 12.86 -3.97 -20.20
C LYS A 189 11.75 -2.93 -20.07
N PHE A 190 10.61 -3.28 -19.46
CA PHE A 190 9.53 -2.34 -19.17
C PHE A 190 10.01 -1.19 -18.28
N LEU A 191 11.00 -1.44 -17.42
CA LEU A 191 11.61 -0.41 -16.58
C LEU A 191 12.34 0.67 -17.38
N ASP A 192 12.83 0.37 -18.59
CA ASP A 192 13.60 1.33 -19.40
C ASP A 192 12.72 2.53 -19.83
N ASP A 193 11.41 2.30 -19.94
CA ASP A 193 10.42 3.33 -20.25
C ASP A 193 9.95 4.09 -18.99
N LEU A 194 10.27 3.56 -17.80
CA LEU A 194 9.89 4.13 -16.52
C LEU A 194 11.07 4.92 -15.93
N ARG A 195 10.86 6.22 -15.67
CA ARG A 195 11.88 7.08 -15.05
C ARG A 195 11.88 6.92 -13.52
N LEU A 196 12.13 5.70 -13.04
CA LEU A 196 12.15 5.38 -11.62
C LEU A 196 13.58 5.34 -11.10
N ASP A 197 13.75 5.78 -9.85
CA ASP A 197 15.03 5.74 -9.18
C ASP A 197 15.25 4.37 -8.51
N PRO A 198 16.45 3.78 -8.58
CA PRO A 198 16.77 2.58 -7.83
C PRO A 198 16.56 2.78 -6.33
N ALA A 199 16.02 1.77 -5.66
CA ALA A 199 15.72 1.81 -4.23
C ALA A 199 15.97 0.45 -3.57
N GLU A 200 16.03 0.44 -2.23
CA GLU A 200 16.19 -0.79 -1.46
C GLU A 200 14.95 -1.69 -1.57
N PRO A 201 15.08 -3.00 -1.93
CA PRO A 201 13.94 -3.89 -2.11
C PRO A 201 13.00 -3.97 -0.90
N GLY A 202 13.54 -4.04 0.31
CA GLY A 202 12.74 -4.09 1.54
C GLY A 202 11.88 -2.83 1.74
N VAL A 203 12.38 -1.66 1.33
CA VAL A 203 11.63 -0.38 1.39
C VAL A 203 10.51 -0.38 0.36
N VAL A 204 10.79 -0.77 -0.88
CA VAL A 204 9.78 -0.80 -1.96
C VAL A 204 8.69 -1.82 -1.66
N ALA A 205 9.07 -3.01 -1.18
CA ALA A 205 8.11 -4.04 -0.74
C ALA A 205 7.24 -3.56 0.41
N GLY A 206 7.82 -2.91 1.43
CA GLY A 206 7.06 -2.31 2.53
C GLY A 206 6.01 -1.32 2.04
N ARG A 207 6.38 -0.41 1.13
CA ARG A 207 5.46 0.56 0.52
C ARG A 207 4.33 -0.12 -0.26
N MET A 208 4.63 -1.12 -1.09
CA MET A 208 3.60 -1.89 -1.80
C MET A 208 2.60 -2.52 -0.84
N LEU A 209 3.11 -3.12 0.24
CA LEU A 209 2.27 -3.81 1.18
C LEU A 209 1.39 -2.86 2.02
N ASP A 210 1.92 -1.71 2.45
CA ASP A 210 1.14 -0.67 3.11
C ASP A 210 0.04 -0.14 2.18
N ALA A 211 0.36 0.04 0.90
CA ALA A 211 -0.60 0.46 -0.12
C ALA A 211 -1.71 -0.58 -0.35
N PHE A 212 -1.38 -1.88 -0.39
CA PHE A 212 -2.38 -2.95 -0.47
C PHE A 212 -3.29 -3.00 0.76
N GLU A 213 -2.71 -2.90 1.96
CA GLU A 213 -3.44 -2.91 3.22
C GLU A 213 -4.41 -1.73 3.33
N LEU A 214 -3.98 -0.54 2.90
CA LEU A 214 -4.83 0.64 2.89
C LEU A 214 -5.96 0.51 1.87
N THR A 215 -5.69 0.02 0.65
CA THR A 215 -6.73 -0.23 -0.35
C THR A 215 -7.81 -1.19 0.16
N GLU A 216 -7.46 -2.21 0.95
CA GLU A 216 -8.46 -3.12 1.54
C GLU A 216 -9.34 -2.45 2.60
N ARG A 217 -8.81 -1.47 3.34
CA ARG A 217 -9.55 -0.75 4.39
C ARG A 217 -10.48 0.32 3.84
N VAL A 218 -10.21 0.82 2.64
CA VAL A 218 -11.00 1.89 2.02
C VAL A 218 -12.14 1.31 1.19
N MET A 219 -13.37 1.41 1.71
CA MET A 219 -14.55 1.04 0.94
C MET A 219 -14.72 1.93 -0.29
N GLY A 220 -14.91 1.31 -1.45
CA GLY A 220 -15.09 2.04 -2.71
C GLY A 220 -13.81 2.63 -3.29
N ALA A 221 -12.63 2.11 -2.90
CA ALA A 221 -11.38 2.46 -3.56
C ALA A 221 -11.51 2.21 -5.08
N MET A 222 -11.22 3.24 -5.87
CA MET A 222 -11.21 3.14 -7.34
C MET A 222 -9.91 2.49 -7.78
N VAL A 223 -9.99 1.25 -8.26
CA VAL A 223 -8.85 0.46 -8.76
C VAL A 223 -9.05 0.11 -10.23
N ALA A 224 -7.98 -0.22 -10.94
CA ALA A 224 -8.08 -0.73 -12.30
C ALA A 224 -8.85 -2.06 -12.34
N ASP A 225 -9.59 -2.31 -13.43
CA ASP A 225 -10.40 -3.54 -13.60
C ASP A 225 -9.54 -4.82 -13.54
N THR A 226 -8.27 -4.73 -13.92
CA THR A 226 -7.29 -5.82 -13.87
C THR A 226 -6.73 -6.06 -12.47
N PHE A 227 -6.82 -5.08 -11.58
CA PHE A 227 -6.17 -5.10 -10.28
C PHE A 227 -6.58 -6.31 -9.42
N PRO A 228 -7.88 -6.65 -9.26
CA PRO A 228 -8.27 -7.83 -8.46
C PRO A 228 -7.62 -9.13 -8.95
N SER A 229 -7.44 -9.26 -10.27
CA SER A 229 -6.85 -10.45 -10.91
C SER A 229 -5.33 -10.57 -10.72
N VAL A 230 -4.63 -9.48 -10.51
CA VAL A 230 -3.15 -9.45 -10.35
C VAL A 230 -2.76 -9.35 -8.88
N ARG A 231 -3.63 -8.77 -8.06
CA ARG A 231 -3.37 -8.45 -6.66
C ARG A 231 -2.86 -9.62 -5.82
N PRO A 232 -3.45 -10.84 -5.82
CA PRO A 232 -2.93 -11.96 -5.04
C PRO A 232 -1.48 -12.29 -5.39
N PHE A 233 -1.15 -12.30 -6.68
CA PHE A 233 0.21 -12.49 -7.15
C PHE A 233 1.15 -11.37 -6.69
N ALA A 234 0.73 -10.11 -6.85
CA ALA A 234 1.52 -8.95 -6.46
C ALA A 234 1.82 -8.93 -4.96
N LEU A 235 0.82 -9.26 -4.14
CA LEU A 235 0.95 -9.39 -2.69
C LEU A 235 1.94 -10.50 -2.32
N GLY A 236 1.80 -11.69 -2.92
CA GLY A 236 2.72 -12.81 -2.69
C GLY A 236 4.17 -12.47 -3.04
N ARG A 237 4.39 -11.69 -4.11
CA ARG A 237 5.72 -11.21 -4.49
C ARG A 237 6.29 -10.18 -3.52
N ALA A 238 5.49 -9.20 -3.10
CA ALA A 238 5.95 -8.23 -2.10
C ALA A 238 6.28 -8.91 -0.76
N LEU A 239 5.52 -9.93 -0.36
CA LEU A 239 5.80 -10.75 0.84
C LEU A 239 7.03 -11.65 0.70
N ALA A 240 7.42 -12.02 -0.51
CA ALA A 240 8.62 -12.83 -0.76
C ALA A 240 9.94 -12.03 -0.59
N VAL A 241 9.86 -10.70 -0.52
CA VAL A 241 11.04 -9.85 -0.28
C VAL A 241 11.46 -9.98 1.19
N PRO A 242 12.73 -10.32 1.48
CA PRO A 242 13.23 -10.40 2.85
C PRO A 242 13.20 -9.03 3.55
N HIS A 243 12.80 -9.02 4.82
CA HIS A 243 12.87 -7.85 5.71
C HIS A 243 12.18 -6.59 5.14
N PRO A 244 10.88 -6.65 4.77
CA PRO A 244 10.16 -5.46 4.31
C PRO A 244 10.12 -4.41 5.44
N VAL A 245 10.38 -3.15 5.10
CA VAL A 245 10.44 -2.03 6.06
C VAL A 245 9.12 -1.27 6.03
N ARG A 246 8.40 -1.23 7.16
CA ARG A 246 7.11 -0.54 7.28
C ARG A 246 7.02 0.28 8.58
N PRO A 247 6.51 1.54 8.54
CA PRO A 247 6.46 2.40 7.36
C PRO A 247 7.89 2.77 6.92
N ALA A 248 8.12 2.89 5.61
CA ALA A 248 9.43 3.29 5.11
C ALA A 248 9.49 4.83 4.95
N PRO A 249 10.45 5.51 5.61
CA PRO A 249 10.60 6.95 5.46
C PRO A 249 11.01 7.28 4.02
N ASP A 250 10.54 8.43 3.54
CA ASP A 250 10.96 9.01 2.29
C ASP A 250 12.05 10.05 2.58
N ASP A 251 13.21 9.90 1.95
CA ASP A 251 14.40 10.70 2.28
C ASP A 251 14.37 12.10 1.64
N VAL A 252 13.40 12.38 0.76
CA VAL A 252 13.25 13.65 0.03
C VAL A 252 13.24 14.86 0.98
N VAL A 253 12.55 14.75 2.13
CA VAL A 253 12.56 15.82 3.13
C VAL A 253 13.95 15.94 3.79
N SER A 254 14.51 14.81 4.20
CA SER A 254 15.81 14.77 4.91
C SER A 254 17.01 15.16 4.04
N THR A 255 16.87 15.10 2.71
CA THR A 255 17.89 15.46 1.71
C THR A 255 17.71 16.89 1.20
N PHE A 256 16.59 17.56 1.52
CA PHE A 256 16.39 18.96 1.15
C PHE A 256 17.43 19.87 1.83
N ARG A 257 18.13 20.66 1.03
CA ARG A 257 19.15 21.64 1.49
C ARG A 257 18.85 23.07 1.05
N GLY A 258 17.72 23.30 0.39
CA GLY A 258 17.38 24.57 -0.26
C GLY A 258 16.72 25.60 0.66
N LEU A 259 16.79 25.45 1.98
CA LEU A 259 16.06 26.33 2.89
C LEU A 259 16.59 27.78 2.82
N PRO A 260 15.73 28.80 2.66
CA PRO A 260 16.16 30.19 2.61
C PRO A 260 16.65 30.67 3.98
N GLY A 261 17.68 31.51 4.00
CA GLY A 261 18.26 32.09 5.23
C GLY A 261 17.49 33.27 5.82
N VAL A 262 16.17 33.31 5.67
CA VAL A 262 15.31 34.40 6.18
C VAL A 262 14.76 34.05 7.58
N PRO A 263 14.51 35.04 8.46
CA PRO A 263 13.93 34.78 9.78
C PRO A 263 12.61 34.00 9.69
N GLY A 264 12.44 33.00 10.55
CA GLY A 264 11.24 32.14 10.57
C GLY A 264 11.19 31.03 9.50
N ALA A 265 12.21 30.90 8.63
CA ALA A 265 12.21 29.88 7.58
C ALA A 265 12.19 28.44 8.10
N GLU A 266 12.91 28.15 9.20
CA GLU A 266 12.94 26.82 9.82
C GLU A 266 11.55 26.42 10.35
N GLU A 267 10.90 27.28 11.13
CA GLU A 267 9.54 27.07 11.64
C GLU A 267 8.52 26.89 10.50
N ALA A 268 8.63 27.71 9.44
CA ALA A 268 7.78 27.56 8.26
C ALA A 268 8.00 26.21 7.53
N PHE A 269 9.26 25.75 7.43
CA PHE A 269 9.59 24.48 6.82
C PHE A 269 9.12 23.30 7.66
N GLU A 270 9.21 23.35 8.98
CA GLU A 270 8.64 22.32 9.84
C GLU A 270 7.15 22.10 9.57
N LYS A 271 6.38 23.18 9.36
CA LYS A 271 4.96 23.08 8.98
C LYS A 271 4.73 22.56 7.57
N LEU A 272 5.62 22.86 6.63
CA LEU A 272 5.58 22.23 5.32
C LEU A 272 5.84 20.72 5.42
N VAL A 273 6.83 20.30 6.21
CA VAL A 273 7.16 18.88 6.46
C VAL A 273 5.97 18.16 7.10
N GLU A 274 5.36 18.77 8.12
CA GLU A 274 4.15 18.24 8.77
C GLU A 274 3.01 18.02 7.76
N PHE A 275 2.82 18.96 6.83
CA PHE A 275 1.77 18.85 5.81
C PHE A 275 2.06 17.80 4.72
N VAL A 276 3.31 17.71 4.24
CA VAL A 276 3.64 16.72 3.20
C VAL A 276 3.65 15.29 3.77
N GLY A 277 4.04 15.14 5.04
CA GLY A 277 4.12 13.87 5.75
C GLY A 277 4.93 12.82 4.99
N ASP A 278 4.44 11.58 5.01
CA ASP A 278 5.09 10.44 4.35
C ASP A 278 4.97 10.44 2.82
N ARG A 279 4.44 11.52 2.23
CA ARG A 279 4.19 11.62 0.77
C ARG A 279 4.89 12.82 0.13
N PRO A 280 6.21 12.98 0.28
CA PRO A 280 6.91 14.16 -0.21
C PRO A 280 7.06 14.20 -1.74
N LEU A 281 6.92 13.05 -2.43
CA LEU A 281 6.96 13.01 -3.90
C LEU A 281 5.73 13.66 -4.57
N TRP A 282 4.59 13.72 -3.87
CA TRP A 282 3.37 14.32 -4.41
C TRP A 282 3.36 15.83 -4.14
N TRP A 283 3.65 16.63 -5.16
CA TRP A 283 3.65 18.10 -5.07
C TRP A 283 3.07 18.75 -6.32
N SER A 284 1.78 19.09 -6.28
CA SER A 284 1.00 19.62 -7.41
C SER A 284 0.42 21.02 -7.10
N PRO A 285 -0.05 21.77 -8.11
CA PRO A 285 -0.69 23.08 -7.87
C PRO A 285 -1.88 22.99 -6.91
N ALA A 286 -2.70 21.94 -7.03
CA ALA A 286 -3.82 21.71 -6.11
C ALA A 286 -3.34 21.48 -4.66
N ARG A 287 -2.23 20.74 -4.48
CA ARG A 287 -1.66 20.46 -3.15
C ARG A 287 -1.04 21.71 -2.53
N VAL A 288 -0.37 22.56 -3.33
CA VAL A 288 0.11 23.87 -2.89
C VAL A 288 -1.06 24.75 -2.43
N SER A 289 -2.14 24.77 -3.21
CA SER A 289 -3.32 25.55 -2.87
C SER A 289 -3.97 25.07 -1.59
N GLN A 290 -4.11 23.76 -1.43
CA GLN A 290 -4.58 23.16 -0.18
C GLN A 290 -3.71 23.57 1.01
N PHE A 291 -2.37 23.55 0.86
CA PHE A 291 -1.45 23.94 1.92
C PHE A 291 -1.62 25.41 2.34
N LEU A 292 -1.50 26.33 1.37
CA LEU A 292 -1.47 27.77 1.62
C LEU A 292 -2.83 28.34 2.02
N THR A 293 -3.92 27.84 1.44
CA THR A 293 -5.23 28.48 1.56
C THR A 293 -6.18 27.76 2.52
N SER A 294 -5.88 26.51 2.88
CA SER A 294 -6.78 25.69 3.72
C SER A 294 -6.07 25.13 4.95
N TRP A 295 -4.99 24.36 4.77
CA TRP A 295 -4.34 23.66 5.88
C TRP A 295 -3.64 24.62 6.85
N LEU A 296 -2.80 25.54 6.35
CA LEU A 296 -2.08 26.49 7.21
C LEU A 296 -3.04 27.38 8.04
N PRO A 297 -4.03 28.08 7.44
CA PRO A 297 -4.97 28.91 8.21
C PRO A 297 -5.73 28.11 9.27
N ARG A 298 -6.05 26.85 8.96
CA ARG A 298 -6.87 26.00 9.81
C ARG A 298 -6.10 25.35 10.94
N GLU A 299 -4.93 24.78 10.67
CA GLU A 299 -4.23 23.86 11.60
C GLU A 299 -2.96 24.46 12.20
N ALA A 300 -2.22 25.31 11.46
CA ALA A 300 -0.91 25.76 11.90
C ALA A 300 -0.97 27.00 12.82
N ILE A 301 -0.14 27.00 13.86
CA ILE A 301 0.24 28.18 14.64
C ILE A 301 1.66 28.53 14.21
N LEU A 302 1.85 29.78 13.77
CA LEU A 302 3.12 30.28 13.24
C LEU A 302 3.41 31.68 13.78
N SER A 303 4.68 31.99 13.98
CA SER A 303 5.15 33.36 14.21
C SER A 303 4.91 34.25 12.98
N GLN A 304 4.91 35.57 13.17
CA GLN A 304 4.81 36.52 12.06
C GLN A 304 6.00 36.41 11.09
N GLU A 305 7.19 36.10 11.62
CA GLU A 305 8.39 35.84 10.81
C GLU A 305 8.21 34.60 9.95
N ALA A 306 7.70 33.50 10.52
CA ALA A 306 7.44 32.28 9.76
C ALA A 306 6.33 32.45 8.69
N ILE A 307 5.27 33.21 8.99
CA ILE A 307 4.24 33.57 7.98
C ILE A 307 4.88 34.36 6.83
N ALA A 308 5.77 35.31 7.13
CA ALA A 308 6.47 36.10 6.12
C ALA A 308 7.48 35.25 5.31
N ALA A 309 8.12 34.25 5.93
CA ALA A 309 9.09 33.36 5.30
C ALA A 309 8.46 32.25 4.45
N MET A 310 7.22 31.84 4.76
CA MET A 310 6.53 30.72 4.11
C MET A 310 6.54 30.79 2.56
N PRO A 311 6.30 31.92 1.89
CA PRO A 311 6.38 32.00 0.43
C PRO A 311 7.75 31.59 -0.12
N GLU A 312 8.85 31.98 0.53
CA GLU A 312 10.20 31.61 0.09
C GLU A 312 10.49 30.13 0.31
N VAL A 313 10.06 29.59 1.46
CA VAL A 313 10.19 28.16 1.78
C VAL A 313 9.44 27.30 0.75
N VAL A 314 8.19 27.65 0.46
CA VAL A 314 7.36 26.91 -0.50
C VAL A 314 7.91 27.00 -1.92
N ARG A 315 8.46 28.15 -2.35
CA ARG A 315 9.18 28.27 -3.63
C ARG A 315 10.41 27.37 -3.67
N ALA A 316 11.24 27.40 -2.63
CA ALA A 316 12.45 26.61 -2.55
C ALA A 316 12.14 25.10 -2.63
N TRP A 317 11.13 24.64 -1.88
CA TRP A 317 10.63 23.28 -1.96
C TRP A 317 10.06 22.93 -3.35
N SER A 318 9.30 23.84 -3.96
CA SER A 318 8.72 23.62 -5.29
C SER A 318 9.79 23.45 -6.36
N ARG A 319 10.92 24.17 -6.24
CA ARG A 319 12.08 24.01 -7.14
C ARG A 319 12.77 22.66 -6.91
N SER A 320 13.00 22.25 -5.65
CA SER A 320 13.58 20.94 -5.37
C SER A 320 12.69 19.78 -5.81
N SER A 321 11.37 19.96 -5.77
CA SER A 321 10.38 18.93 -6.09
C SER A 321 10.09 18.78 -7.60
N GLY A 322 10.83 19.48 -8.47
CA GLY A 322 10.75 19.32 -9.93
C GLY A 322 10.60 20.62 -10.72
N ASP A 323 10.59 21.78 -10.05
CA ASP A 323 10.60 23.12 -10.67
C ASP A 323 9.49 23.33 -11.72
N HIS A 324 8.28 22.86 -11.40
CA HIS A 324 7.15 22.97 -12.33
C HIS A 324 6.58 24.39 -12.33
N ARG A 325 6.52 25.00 -13.52
CA ARG A 325 6.02 26.37 -13.71
C ARG A 325 4.64 26.59 -13.08
N GLU A 326 3.71 25.68 -13.29
CA GLU A 326 2.33 25.78 -12.81
C GLU A 326 2.24 25.72 -11.28
N VAL A 327 3.17 25.00 -10.64
CA VAL A 327 3.29 24.97 -9.18
C VAL A 327 3.81 26.31 -8.69
N LEU A 328 4.86 26.86 -9.30
CA LEU A 328 5.39 28.17 -8.93
C LEU A 328 4.39 29.30 -9.16
N GLU A 329 3.69 29.33 -10.29
CA GLU A 329 2.62 30.30 -10.59
C GLU A 329 1.52 30.28 -9.53
N ARG A 330 1.17 29.08 -9.04
CA ARG A 330 0.22 28.91 -7.94
C ARG A 330 0.75 29.52 -6.64
N VAL A 331 2.02 29.29 -6.31
CA VAL A 331 2.67 29.92 -5.15
C VAL A 331 2.63 31.45 -5.26
N GLU A 332 3.01 32.01 -6.41
CA GLU A 332 2.99 33.47 -6.61
C GLU A 332 1.60 34.08 -6.47
N THR A 333 0.56 33.35 -6.88
CA THR A 333 -0.82 33.82 -6.83
C THR A 333 -1.37 33.81 -5.40
N GLU A 334 -1.09 32.76 -4.62
CA GLU A 334 -1.77 32.53 -3.34
C GLU A 334 -0.94 32.88 -2.11
N ALA A 335 0.38 32.81 -2.18
CA ALA A 335 1.24 33.14 -1.05
C ALA A 335 1.06 34.58 -0.51
N PRO A 336 0.80 35.62 -1.34
CA PRO A 336 0.49 36.96 -0.84
C PRO A 336 -0.77 37.04 0.03
N LEU A 337 -1.70 36.08 -0.11
CA LEU A 337 -2.94 36.04 0.66
C LEU A 337 -2.76 35.41 2.04
N LEU A 338 -1.66 34.66 2.25
CA LEU A 338 -1.46 33.83 3.44
C LEU A 338 -1.56 34.63 4.74
N ALA A 339 -0.94 35.81 4.83
CA ALA A 339 -0.98 36.62 6.05
C ALA A 339 -2.42 37.01 6.44
N GLY A 340 -3.25 37.38 5.45
CA GLY A 340 -4.66 37.69 5.68
C GLY A 340 -5.46 36.47 6.12
N LEU A 341 -5.23 35.31 5.48
CA LEU A 341 -5.91 34.06 5.83
C LEU A 341 -5.51 33.56 7.23
N MET A 342 -4.24 33.70 7.62
CA MET A 342 -3.75 33.32 8.95
C MET A 342 -4.31 34.19 10.07
N ALA A 343 -4.65 35.45 9.76
CA ALA A 343 -5.26 36.40 10.69
C ALA A 343 -6.78 36.20 10.85
N ASP A 344 -7.43 35.46 9.94
CA ASP A 344 -8.85 35.18 10.00
C ASP A 344 -9.15 34.01 10.97
N GLU A 345 -9.55 34.36 12.20
CA GLU A 345 -9.88 33.37 13.24
C GLU A 345 -11.06 32.46 12.86
N SER A 346 -11.90 32.85 11.89
CA SER A 346 -13.03 32.01 11.46
C SER A 346 -12.58 30.78 10.66
N LEU A 347 -11.39 30.82 10.08
CA LEU A 347 -10.78 29.70 9.35
C LEU A 347 -10.10 28.70 10.30
N ALA A 348 -9.87 29.07 11.56
CA ALA A 348 -9.15 28.24 12.51
C ALA A 348 -9.94 26.97 12.86
N GLY A 349 -9.29 25.83 12.70
CA GLY A 349 -9.78 24.52 13.13
C GLY A 349 -9.97 24.46 14.64
N LEU A 350 -10.71 23.46 15.11
CA LEU A 350 -10.98 23.28 16.54
C LEU A 350 -9.67 23.15 17.36
N GLY A 351 -8.71 22.36 16.88
CA GLY A 351 -7.41 22.17 17.55
C GLY A 351 -6.64 23.47 17.72
N LYS A 352 -6.47 24.23 16.64
CA LYS A 352 -5.84 25.56 16.66
C LYS A 352 -6.55 26.53 17.60
N ARG A 353 -7.88 26.58 17.59
CA ARG A 353 -8.66 27.45 18.49
C ARG A 353 -8.41 27.10 19.97
N ILE A 354 -8.42 25.81 20.33
CA ILE A 354 -8.13 25.37 21.71
C ILE A 354 -6.72 25.77 22.13
N ALA A 355 -5.72 25.54 21.26
CA ALA A 355 -4.33 25.90 21.54
C ALA A 355 -4.15 27.42 21.71
N LEU A 356 -4.74 28.23 20.84
CA LEU A 356 -4.71 29.70 20.96
C LEU A 356 -5.39 30.19 22.24
N SER A 357 -6.51 29.60 22.65
CA SER A 357 -7.17 29.94 23.92
C SER A 357 -6.27 29.65 25.12
N ARG A 358 -5.52 28.55 25.12
CA ARG A 358 -4.57 28.23 26.20
C ARG A 358 -3.45 29.25 26.30
N LEU A 359 -2.84 29.61 25.16
CA LEU A 359 -1.78 30.62 25.11
C LEU A 359 -2.24 31.99 25.62
N ARG A 360 -3.50 32.37 25.34
CA ARG A 360 -4.09 33.62 25.85
C ARG A 360 -4.24 33.59 27.38
N VAL A 361 -4.66 32.46 27.95
CA VAL A 361 -4.83 32.30 29.40
C VAL A 361 -3.48 32.29 30.13
N GLU A 362 -2.45 31.68 29.54
CA GLU A 362 -1.10 31.65 30.11
C GLU A 362 -0.39 33.01 30.02
N GLY A 363 -0.64 33.79 28.97
CA GLY A 363 -0.09 35.14 28.82
C GLY A 363 -0.71 36.21 29.73
N ASP A 364 -1.90 35.95 30.27
CA ASP A 364 -2.62 36.84 31.19
C ASP A 364 -2.36 36.51 32.68
N GLN A 365 -1.46 35.57 33.01
CA GLN A 365 -1.01 35.35 34.40
C GLN A 365 0.12 36.35 34.75
N PRO A 366 -0.09 37.23 35.75
CA PRO A 366 0.85 38.31 36.10
C PRO A 366 2.14 37.84 36.80
#